data_AF-A0A7D9LM51-F1
#
_entry.id   AF-A0A7D9LM51-F1
#
_cell.length_a   1.000
_cell.length_b   1.000
_cell.length_c   1.000
_cell.angle_alpha   90.00
_cell.angle_beta   90.00
_cell.angle_gamma   90.00
#
_symmetry.space_group_name_H-M   'P 1'
#
loop_
_entity.id
_entity.type
_entity.pdbx_description
1 polymer ?
#
loop_
_entity_poly.entity_id
_entity_poly.type
_entity_poly.pdbx_seq_one_letter_code
_entity_poly.pdbx_strand_id
1 'polypeptide(L)'
;MAEEDPDSSVARARHRQKRGLLKLYYGVGEEPGETPVNPCDINGAHFKPDAYMEKLLKEKSLTELMDKETDITKQIKSLDSDMQTLVYENYNKFISATDTIRKMKNDFKKMEEEMDNLSVKMSAITAFNDKISNTLQDKRLQITKLSGVHALLRK
;
A
#
# COMPACT_ATOMS: atom_id res chain seq x y z
N MET A 1 34.52 5.50 -18.03
CA MET A 1 33.51 6.57 -17.99
C MET A 1 32.18 5.93 -18.31
N ALA A 2 31.37 5.64 -17.31
CA ALA A 2 30.00 5.19 -17.54
C ALA A 2 29.15 6.45 -17.76
N GLU A 3 28.57 6.59 -18.94
CA GLU A 3 27.63 7.67 -19.22
C GLU A 3 26.36 7.43 -18.39
N GLU A 4 26.06 8.33 -17.45
CA GLU A 4 24.82 8.27 -16.68
C GLU A 4 23.65 8.73 -17.56
N ASP A 5 22.66 7.85 -17.71
CA ASP A 5 21.41 8.09 -18.43
C ASP A 5 20.67 9.33 -17.86
N PRO A 6 20.41 10.37 -18.67
CA PRO A 6 19.83 11.63 -18.21
C PRO A 6 18.41 11.48 -17.63
N ASP A 7 17.67 10.44 -18.04
CA ASP A 7 16.30 10.14 -17.59
C ASP A 7 16.25 9.67 -16.12
N SER A 8 17.31 9.01 -15.63
CA SER A 8 17.37 8.55 -14.23
C SER A 8 17.45 9.71 -13.22
N SER A 9 18.02 10.85 -13.65
CA SER A 9 18.15 12.05 -12.83
C SER A 9 16.80 12.75 -12.61
N VAL A 10 15.96 12.79 -13.65
CA VAL A 10 14.63 13.41 -13.65
C VAL A 10 13.66 12.61 -12.79
N ALA A 11 13.72 11.28 -12.85
CA ALA A 11 12.92 10.40 -12.00
C ALA A 11 13.27 10.54 -10.51
N ARG A 12 14.57 10.64 -10.17
CA ARG A 12 15.03 10.89 -8.80
C ARG A 12 14.61 12.27 -8.28
N ALA A 13 14.66 13.30 -9.13
CA ALA A 13 14.21 14.65 -8.78
C ALA A 13 12.71 14.68 -8.43
N ARG A 14 11.87 14.05 -9.26
CA ARG A 14 10.42 13.94 -9.02
C ARG A 14 10.10 13.18 -7.72
N HIS A 15 10.83 12.11 -7.43
CA HIS A 15 10.62 11.34 -6.19
C HIS A 15 11.02 12.12 -4.93
N ARG A 16 12.12 12.89 -5.01
CA ARG A 16 12.58 13.75 -3.91
C ARG A 16 11.63 14.91 -3.64
N GLN A 17 11.03 15.48 -4.69
CA GLN A 17 10.05 16.57 -4.58
C GLN A 17 8.75 16.12 -3.90
N LYS A 18 8.23 14.93 -4.26
CA LYS A 18 7.04 14.33 -3.61
C LYS A 18 7.27 14.03 -2.12
N ARG A 19 8.47 13.57 -1.75
CA ARG A 19 8.86 13.35 -0.35
C ARG A 19 8.94 14.66 0.45
N GLY A 20 9.41 15.74 -0.17
CA GLY A 20 9.42 17.07 0.44
C GLY A 20 8.01 17.58 0.75
N LEU A 21 7.11 17.46 -0.21
CA LEU A 21 5.72 17.94 -0.05
C LEU A 21 4.96 17.20 1.05
N LEU A 22 5.17 15.87 1.15
CA LEU A 22 4.56 15.06 2.21
C LEU A 22 5.13 15.42 3.59
N LYS A 23 6.42 15.76 3.67
CA LYS A 23 7.08 16.20 4.92
C LYS A 23 6.52 17.54 5.42
N LEU A 24 6.23 18.47 4.51
CA LEU A 24 5.53 19.73 4.81
C LEU A 24 4.10 19.48 5.32
N TYR A 25 3.37 18.53 4.72
CA TYR A 25 1.99 18.22 5.10
C TYR A 25 1.84 17.64 6.51
N TYR A 26 2.84 16.88 6.97
CA TYR A 26 2.83 16.27 8.32
C TYR A 26 3.62 17.07 9.36
N GLY A 27 4.18 18.25 9.03
CA GLY A 27 4.92 19.08 9.98
C GLY A 27 6.22 18.46 10.51
N VAL A 28 6.83 17.52 9.78
CA VAL A 28 8.03 16.77 10.22
C VAL A 28 9.34 17.48 9.76
N GLY A 29 9.30 18.78 9.45
CA GLY A 29 10.46 19.57 9.07
C GLY A 29 10.43 20.96 9.70
N GLU A 30 11.61 21.53 9.97
CA GLU A 30 11.75 22.92 10.40
C GLU A 30 10.92 23.84 9.51
N GLU A 31 10.08 24.65 10.15
CA GLU A 31 9.26 25.68 9.51
C GLU A 31 10.14 26.48 8.53
N PRO A 32 9.78 26.58 7.25
CA PRO A 32 10.47 27.51 6.36
C PRO A 32 10.26 28.91 6.95
N GLY A 33 11.37 29.59 7.25
CA GLY A 33 11.37 30.92 7.86
C GLY A 33 10.34 31.83 7.22
N GLU A 34 9.63 32.55 8.10
CA GLU A 34 8.57 33.53 7.85
C GLU A 34 8.59 34.06 6.42
N THR A 35 7.74 33.50 5.57
CA THR A 35 7.41 34.13 4.29
C THR A 35 6.83 35.51 4.60
N PRO A 36 7.20 36.56 3.84
CA PRO A 36 6.69 37.90 4.09
C PRO A 36 5.16 37.84 4.08
N VAL A 37 4.57 38.15 5.24
CA VAL A 37 3.13 38.10 5.47
C VAL A 37 2.47 39.07 4.50
N ASN A 38 1.90 38.56 3.41
CA ASN A 38 1.17 39.37 2.45
C ASN A 38 -0.32 39.37 2.83
N PRO A 39 -0.87 40.47 3.38
CA PRO A 39 -2.27 40.51 3.80
C PRO A 39 -3.24 40.46 2.62
N CYS A 40 -2.76 40.62 1.39
CA CYS A 40 -3.53 40.57 0.15
C CYS A 40 -3.42 39.22 -0.59
N ASP A 41 -2.73 38.22 -0.04
CA ASP A 41 -2.70 36.88 -0.63
C ASP A 41 -3.98 36.12 -0.27
N ILE A 42 -4.84 35.86 -1.26
CA ILE A 42 -6.11 35.13 -1.09
C ILE A 42 -5.91 33.73 -0.49
N ASN A 43 -4.77 33.09 -0.78
CA ASN A 43 -4.48 31.73 -0.30
C ASN A 43 -3.65 31.74 1.00
N GLY A 44 -3.28 32.92 1.50
CA GLY A 44 -2.43 33.08 2.67
C GLY A 44 -3.20 33.00 3.99
N ALA A 45 -2.56 32.50 5.04
CA ALA A 45 -3.16 32.36 6.37
C ALA A 45 -3.55 33.72 7.03
N HIS A 46 -2.99 34.83 6.54
CA HIS A 46 -3.22 36.18 7.06
C HIS A 46 -4.01 37.06 6.08
N PHE A 47 -4.79 36.45 5.18
CA PHE A 47 -5.64 37.19 4.23
C PHE A 47 -6.58 38.16 4.96
N LYS A 48 -6.53 39.43 4.55
CA LYS A 48 -7.43 40.49 5.03
C LYS A 48 -8.35 40.92 3.88
N PRO A 49 -9.63 40.52 3.89
CA PRO A 49 -10.57 40.81 2.81
C PRO A 49 -10.71 42.31 2.52
N ASP A 50 -10.82 43.14 3.56
CA ASP A 50 -11.03 44.58 3.40
C ASP A 50 -9.84 45.27 2.72
N ALA A 51 -8.61 44.93 3.14
CA ALA A 51 -7.39 45.50 2.57
C ALA A 51 -7.17 45.04 1.12
N TYR A 52 -7.50 43.77 0.82
CA TYR A 52 -7.48 43.25 -0.54
C TYR A 52 -8.50 43.98 -1.44
N MET A 53 -9.71 44.18 -0.95
CA MET A 53 -10.78 44.84 -1.69
C MET A 53 -10.46 46.32 -1.96
N GLU A 54 -9.98 47.05 -0.94
CA GLU A 54 -9.58 48.45 -1.07
C GLU A 54 -8.46 48.63 -2.11
N LYS A 55 -7.47 47.74 -2.08
CA LYS A 55 -6.39 47.71 -3.06
C LYS A 55 -6.92 47.41 -4.46
N LEU A 56 -7.78 46.41 -4.60
CA LEU A 56 -8.36 46.01 -5.89
C LEU A 56 -9.18 47.13 -6.52
N LEU A 57 -10.00 47.84 -5.73
CA LEU A 57 -10.80 48.97 -6.21
C LEU A 57 -9.96 50.20 -6.59
N LYS A 58 -8.79 50.39 -5.96
CA LYS A 58 -7.87 51.50 -6.29
C LYS A 58 -7.02 51.22 -7.52
N GLU A 59 -6.66 49.96 -7.76
CA GLU A 59 -5.67 49.58 -8.78
C GLU A 59 -6.28 49.03 -10.07
N LYS A 60 -7.55 48.60 -10.07
CA LYS A 60 -8.20 47.96 -11.23
C LYS A 60 -9.31 48.81 -11.83
N SER A 61 -9.42 48.74 -13.15
CA SER A 61 -10.55 49.29 -13.90
C SER A 61 -11.81 48.43 -13.72
N LEU A 62 -12.99 48.99 -14.04
CA LEU A 62 -14.26 48.28 -13.93
C LEU A 62 -14.29 46.99 -14.77
N THR A 63 -13.73 47.02 -15.98
CA THR A 63 -13.66 45.84 -16.85
C THR A 63 -12.81 44.74 -16.24
N GLU A 64 -11.63 45.08 -15.72
CA GLU A 64 -10.77 44.11 -15.03
C GLU A 64 -11.45 43.55 -13.77
N LEU A 65 -12.27 44.33 -13.09
CA LEU A 65 -13.02 43.89 -11.92
C LEU A 65 -14.10 42.88 -12.30
N MET A 66 -14.83 43.11 -13.39
CA MET A 66 -15.83 42.16 -13.93
C MET A 66 -15.18 40.86 -14.42
N ASP A 67 -14.02 40.96 -15.07
CA ASP A 67 -13.23 39.79 -15.47
C ASP A 67 -12.77 39.00 -14.24
N LYS A 68 -12.35 39.72 -13.19
CA LYS A 68 -11.90 39.09 -11.94
C LYS A 68 -13.04 38.40 -11.18
N GLU A 69 -14.23 38.99 -11.15
CA GLU A 69 -15.44 38.36 -10.61
C GLU A 69 -15.74 37.04 -11.35
N THR A 70 -15.68 37.08 -12.68
CA THR A 70 -15.93 35.90 -13.53
C THR A 70 -14.89 34.81 -13.28
N ASP A 71 -13.62 35.19 -13.16
CA ASP A 71 -12.50 34.28 -12.83
C ASP A 71 -12.70 33.63 -11.46
N ILE A 72 -13.00 34.41 -10.41
CA ILE A 72 -13.26 33.90 -9.06
C ILE A 72 -14.45 32.92 -9.08
N THR A 73 -15.52 33.26 -9.78
CA THR A 73 -16.69 32.37 -9.91
C THR A 73 -16.34 31.03 -10.56
N LYS A 74 -15.45 31.03 -11.56
CA LYS A 74 -14.94 29.80 -12.17
C LYS A 74 -14.06 29.00 -11.21
N GLN A 75 -13.18 29.68 -10.48
CA GLN A 75 -12.30 29.05 -9.50
C GLN A 75 -13.08 28.38 -8.37
N ILE A 76 -14.15 29.04 -7.86
CA ILE A 76 -15.04 28.45 -6.85
C ILE A 76 -15.65 27.14 -7.35
N LYS A 77 -16.17 27.12 -8.59
CA LYS A 77 -16.77 25.92 -9.17
C LYS A 77 -15.75 24.81 -9.42
N SER A 78 -14.55 25.16 -9.87
CA SER A 78 -13.45 24.20 -10.06
C SER A 78 -13.05 23.58 -8.72
N LEU A 79 -12.88 24.41 -7.69
CA LEU A 79 -12.47 23.96 -6.36
C LEU A 79 -13.52 23.03 -5.73
N ASP A 80 -14.81 23.31 -5.92
CA ASP A 80 -15.89 22.42 -5.47
C ASP A 80 -15.84 21.06 -6.20
N SER A 81 -15.64 21.07 -7.51
CA SER A 81 -15.46 19.84 -8.30
C SER A 81 -14.22 19.03 -7.87
N ASP A 82 -13.11 19.71 -7.59
CA ASP A 82 -11.87 19.09 -7.13
C ASP A 82 -12.04 18.48 -5.74
N MET A 83 -12.74 19.18 -4.85
CA MET A 83 -13.08 18.67 -3.52
C MET A 83 -13.96 17.41 -3.62
N GLN A 84 -15.00 17.43 -4.46
CA GLN A 84 -15.87 16.26 -4.68
C GLN A 84 -15.08 15.08 -5.25
N THR A 85 -14.20 15.33 -6.22
CA THR A 85 -13.34 14.30 -6.82
C THR A 85 -12.41 13.69 -5.78
N LEU A 86 -11.77 14.52 -4.94
CA LEU A 86 -10.88 14.06 -3.88
C LEU A 86 -11.61 13.16 -2.88
N VAL A 87 -12.80 13.58 -2.44
CA VAL A 87 -13.65 12.81 -1.53
C VAL A 87 -14.03 11.47 -2.16
N TYR A 88 -14.49 11.48 -3.41
CA TYR A 88 -14.86 10.27 -4.14
C TYR A 88 -13.69 9.29 -4.28
N GLU A 89 -12.54 9.77 -4.74
CA GLU A 89 -11.35 8.93 -4.87
C GLU A 89 -10.91 8.34 -3.53
N ASN A 90 -10.94 9.15 -2.47
CA ASN A 90 -10.51 8.73 -1.16
C ASN A 90 -11.43 7.65 -0.58
N TYR A 91 -12.75 7.84 -0.66
CA TYR A 91 -13.71 6.83 -0.24
C TYR A 91 -13.62 5.56 -1.08
N ASN A 92 -13.44 5.67 -2.39
CA ASN A 92 -13.25 4.49 -3.24
C ASN A 92 -11.99 3.70 -2.88
N LYS A 93 -10.88 4.39 -2.57
CA LYS A 93 -9.66 3.75 -2.09
C LYS A 93 -9.91 3.03 -0.76
N PHE A 94 -10.64 3.64 0.17
CA PHE A 94 -10.99 3.00 1.45
C PHE A 94 -11.90 1.78 1.30
N ILE A 95 -12.92 1.87 0.43
CA ILE A 95 -13.82 0.75 0.14
C ILE A 95 -13.01 -0.40 -0.48
N SER A 96 -12.20 -0.10 -1.49
CA SER A 96 -11.35 -1.10 -2.17
C SER A 96 -10.36 -1.75 -1.22
N ALA A 97 -9.72 -0.97 -0.33
CA ALA A 97 -8.84 -1.50 0.69
C ALA A 97 -9.59 -2.42 1.68
N THR A 98 -10.79 -2.02 2.10
CA THR A 98 -11.62 -2.82 3.01
C THR A 98 -12.07 -4.13 2.36
N ASP A 99 -12.45 -4.10 1.08
CA ASP A 99 -12.80 -5.29 0.32
C ASP A 99 -11.59 -6.21 0.11
N THR A 100 -10.41 -5.65 -0.12
CA THR A 100 -9.15 -6.41 -0.22
C THR A 100 -8.85 -7.11 1.11
N ILE A 101 -8.97 -6.42 2.24
CA ILE A 101 -8.80 -7.01 3.57
C ILE A 101 -9.81 -8.13 3.81
N ARG A 102 -11.08 -7.95 3.41
CA ARG A 102 -12.10 -8.99 3.53
C ARG A 102 -11.76 -10.21 2.69
N LYS A 103 -11.31 -10.00 1.45
CA LYS A 103 -10.87 -11.08 0.56
C LYS A 103 -9.68 -11.82 1.15
N MET A 104 -8.64 -11.10 1.60
CA MET A 104 -7.47 -11.68 2.26
C MET A 104 -7.88 -12.55 3.45
N LYS A 105 -8.78 -12.05 4.32
CA LYS A 105 -9.29 -12.83 5.46
C LYS A 105 -9.93 -14.15 5.03
N ASN A 106 -10.72 -14.16 3.98
CA ASN A 106 -11.38 -15.36 3.48
C ASN A 106 -10.35 -16.34 2.87
N ASP A 107 -9.38 -15.82 2.12
CA ASP A 107 -8.33 -16.63 1.51
C ASP A 107 -7.42 -17.25 2.58
N PHE A 108 -7.09 -16.52 3.65
CA PHE A 108 -6.34 -17.03 4.79
C PHE A 108 -7.09 -18.17 5.51
N LYS A 109 -8.40 -18.05 5.70
CA LYS A 109 -9.21 -19.13 6.31
C LYS A 109 -9.19 -20.40 5.47
N LYS A 110 -9.31 -20.28 4.14
CA LYS A 110 -9.23 -21.44 3.24
C LYS A 110 -7.85 -22.08 3.29
N MET A 111 -6.80 -21.28 3.32
CA MET A 111 -5.43 -21.78 3.43
C MET A 111 -5.19 -22.53 4.76
N GLU A 112 -5.75 -22.03 5.87
CA GLU A 112 -5.70 -22.70 7.17
C GLU A 112 -6.39 -24.07 7.12
N GLU A 113 -7.60 -24.13 6.54
CA GLU A 113 -8.35 -25.39 6.36
C GLU A 113 -7.58 -26.41 5.49
N GLU A 114 -6.96 -25.97 4.39
CA GLU A 114 -6.14 -26.82 3.54
C GLU A 114 -4.87 -27.33 4.26
N MET A 115 -4.24 -26.49 5.09
CA MET A 115 -3.07 -26.89 5.90
C MET A 115 -3.45 -27.92 6.96
N ASP A 116 -4.60 -27.76 7.62
CA ASP A 116 -5.12 -28.75 8.56
C ASP A 116 -5.41 -30.09 7.85
N ASN A 117 -6.03 -30.05 6.68
CA ASN A 117 -6.28 -31.23 5.86
C ASN A 117 -4.98 -31.93 5.46
N LEU A 118 -3.96 -31.16 5.05
CA LEU A 118 -2.64 -31.68 4.73
C LEU A 118 -1.97 -32.35 5.93
N SER A 119 -2.05 -31.73 7.12
CA SER A 119 -1.51 -32.28 8.37
C SER A 119 -2.16 -33.62 8.74
N VAL A 120 -3.49 -33.71 8.62
CA VAL A 120 -4.24 -34.95 8.83
C VAL A 120 -3.81 -36.04 7.85
N LYS A 121 -3.70 -35.72 6.56
CA LYS A 121 -3.24 -36.65 5.53
C LYS A 121 -1.80 -37.11 5.78
N MET A 122 -0.90 -36.21 6.16
CA MET A 122 0.49 -36.55 6.46
C MET A 122 0.58 -37.48 7.67
N SER A 123 -0.22 -37.22 8.70
CA SER A 123 -0.32 -38.09 9.88
C SER A 123 -0.84 -39.49 9.51
N ALA A 124 -1.84 -39.57 8.63
CA ALA A 124 -2.37 -40.83 8.12
C ALA A 124 -1.32 -41.61 7.30
N ILE A 125 -0.53 -40.92 6.46
CA ILE A 125 0.57 -41.51 5.71
C ILE A 125 1.63 -42.07 6.66
N THR A 126 2.05 -41.31 7.67
CA THR A 126 3.02 -41.77 8.67
C THR A 126 2.51 -43.01 9.40
N ALA A 127 1.27 -42.99 9.91
CA ALA A 127 0.67 -44.14 10.59
C ALA A 127 0.58 -45.38 9.68
N PHE A 128 0.27 -45.18 8.40
CA PHE A 128 0.23 -46.26 7.41
C PHE A 128 1.64 -46.83 7.12
N ASN A 129 2.65 -45.96 7.02
CA ASN A 129 4.05 -46.36 6.85
C ASN A 129 4.55 -47.16 8.07
N ASP A 130 4.22 -46.75 9.29
CA ASP A 130 4.56 -47.50 10.51
C ASP A 130 3.93 -48.90 10.49
N LYS A 131 2.67 -49.01 10.06
CA LYS A 131 2.00 -50.32 9.92
C LYS A 131 2.70 -51.21 8.89
N ILE A 132 3.12 -50.65 7.75
CA ILE A 132 3.88 -51.37 6.72
C ILE A 132 5.24 -51.82 7.28
N SER A 133 5.96 -50.91 7.93
CA SER A 133 7.27 -51.18 8.53
C SER A 133 7.20 -52.33 9.53
N ASN A 134 6.23 -52.28 10.45
CA ASN A 134 5.99 -53.34 11.44
C ASN A 134 5.68 -54.69 10.76
N THR A 135 4.82 -54.70 9.74
CA THR A 135 4.47 -55.94 9.02
C THR A 135 5.69 -56.54 8.29
N LEU A 136 6.50 -55.71 7.64
CA LEU A 136 7.72 -56.12 6.96
C LEU A 136 8.79 -56.60 7.94
N GLN A 137 8.89 -55.98 9.12
CA GLN A 137 9.82 -56.39 10.18
C GLN A 137 9.55 -57.84 10.61
N ASP A 138 8.29 -58.19 10.88
CA ASP A 138 7.92 -59.56 11.24
C ASP A 138 8.31 -60.58 10.17
N LYS A 139 8.05 -60.25 8.89
CA LYS A 139 8.41 -61.10 7.76
C LYS A 139 9.93 -61.23 7.61
N ARG A 140 10.68 -60.14 7.80
CA ARG A 140 12.14 -60.14 7.75
C ARG A 140 12.73 -61.02 8.84
N LEU A 141 12.21 -60.95 10.08
CA LEU A 141 12.63 -61.80 11.18
C LEU A 141 12.39 -63.29 10.90
N GLN A 142 11.25 -63.64 10.33
CA GLN A 142 10.95 -65.02 9.93
C GLN A 142 11.93 -65.52 8.86
N ILE A 143 12.19 -64.71 7.82
CA ILE A 143 13.16 -65.05 6.78
C ILE A 143 14.56 -65.23 7.38
N THR A 144 15.03 -64.31 8.24
CA THR A 144 16.33 -64.42 8.89
C THR A 144 16.45 -65.68 9.74
N LYS A 145 15.40 -66.06 10.48
CA LYS A 145 15.36 -67.30 11.26
C LYS A 145 15.47 -68.53 10.35
N LEU A 146 14.66 -68.60 9.28
CA LEU A 146 14.69 -69.69 8.30
C LEU A 146 16.05 -69.81 7.61
N SER A 147 16.63 -68.70 7.16
CA SER A 147 17.98 -68.67 6.58
C SER A 147 19.04 -69.12 7.57
N GLY A 148 18.93 -68.76 8.86
CA GLY A 148 19.83 -69.22 9.92
C GLY A 148 19.76 -70.73 10.15
N VAL A 149 18.55 -71.31 10.21
CA VAL A 149 18.36 -72.77 10.31
C VAL A 149 18.91 -73.47 9.07
N HIS A 150 18.65 -72.95 7.88
CA HIS A 150 19.18 -73.51 6.64
C HIS A 150 20.71 -73.46 6.59
N ALA A 151 21.35 -72.41 7.14
CA ALA A 151 22.80 -72.34 7.25
C ALA A 151 23.37 -73.38 8.23
N LEU A 152 22.68 -73.67 9.34
CA LEU A 152 23.06 -74.70 10.30
C LEU A 152 22.94 -76.11 9.75
N LEU A 153 21.88 -76.40 8.98
CA LEU A 153 21.66 -77.72 8.36
C LEU A 153 22.62 -78.03 7.21
N ARG A 154 23.31 -77.02 6.67
CA ARG A 154 24.24 -77.16 5.55
C ARG A 154 25.70 -77.35 6.02
N LYS A 155 25.96 -77.37 7.33
CA LYS A 155 27.25 -77.61 7.96
C LYS A 155 27.28 -78.99 8.59
#